data_AF-A0A7X6X9T1-F1
#
_entry.id   AF-A0A7X6X9T1-F1
#
_cell.length_a   1.000
_cell.length_b   1.000
_cell.length_c   1.000
_cell.angle_alpha   90.00
_cell.angle_beta   90.00
_cell.angle_gamma   90.00
#
_symmetry.space_group_name_H-M   'P 1'
#
loop_
_entity.id
_entity.type
_entity.pdbx_description
1 polymer ?
#
loop_
_entity_poly.entity_id
_entity_poly.type
_entity_poly.pdbx_seq_one_letter_code
_entity_poly.pdbx_strand_id
1 'polypeptide(L)' 'MAILEGLTSRLSAITDKMRGKSRVSEKDIKEMMREIRLALLEADVHYGVVK' A
#
# COMPACT_ATOMS: atom_id res chain seq x y z
N MET A 1 13.01 -18.95 -0.74
CA MET A 1 13.37 -17.53 -0.52
C MET A 1 12.57 -16.69 -1.50
N ALA A 2 11.35 -16.28 -1.13
CA ALA A 2 10.46 -15.48 -2.00
C ALA A 2 9.46 -14.63 -1.18
N ILE A 3 9.91 -14.02 -0.08
CA ILE A 3 9.07 -13.12 0.74
C ILE A 3 8.74 -11.81 -0.04
N LEU A 4 9.60 -11.43 -0.99
CA LEU A 4 9.49 -10.18 -1.73
C LEU A 4 8.41 -10.16 -2.83
N GLU A 5 8.02 -11.30 -3.40
CA GLU A 5 7.07 -11.31 -4.52
C GLU A 5 5.65 -10.93 -4.11
N GLY A 6 5.19 -11.43 -2.95
CA GLY A 6 3.85 -11.12 -2.42
C GLY A 6 3.70 -9.63 -2.06
N LEU A 7 4.72 -9.05 -1.45
CA LEU A 7 4.76 -7.62 -1.12
C LEU A 7 4.83 -6.75 -2.39
N THR A 8 5.68 -7.14 -3.35
CA THR A 8 5.86 -6.41 -4.61
C THR A 8 4.56 -6.39 -5.43
N SER A 9 3.82 -7.51 -5.47
CA SER A 9 2.54 -7.58 -6.18
C SER A 9 1.48 -6.67 -5.54
N ARG A 10 1.37 -6.67 -4.21
CA ARG A 10 0.43 -5.79 -3.48
C ARG A 10 0.79 -4.31 -3.63
N LEU A 11 2.07 -3.97 -3.51
CA LEU A 11 2.54 -2.59 -3.71
C LEU A 11 2.24 -2.10 -5.12
N SER A 12 2.57 -2.88 -6.15
CA SER A 12 2.28 -2.54 -7.55
C SER A 12 0.79 -2.33 -7.80
N ALA A 13 -0.09 -3.19 -7.24
CA ALA A 13 -1.53 -3.03 -7.39
C ALA A 13 -2.05 -1.72 -6.74
N ILE A 14 -1.46 -1.29 -5.63
CA ILE A 14 -1.82 -0.04 -4.94
C ILE A 14 -1.36 1.18 -5.75
N THR A 15 -0.13 1.18 -6.26
CA THR A 15 0.37 2.27 -7.11
C THR A 15 -0.33 2.33 -8.47
N ASP A 16 -0.74 1.20 -9.04
CA ASP A 16 -1.50 1.16 -10.29
C ASP A 16 -2.89 1.80 -10.14
N LYS A 17 -3.55 1.66 -8.98
CA LYS A 17 -4.80 2.38 -8.68
C LYS A 17 -4.64 3.91 -8.70
N MET A 18 -3.43 4.43 -8.51
CA MET A 18 -3.14 5.86 -8.61
C MET A 18 -2.65 6.31 -9.98
N ARG A 19 -1.98 5.43 -10.74
CA ARG A 19 -1.27 5.77 -11.99
C ARG A 19 -2.14 6.29 -13.15
N GLY A 20 -3.47 6.33 -13.00
CA GLY A 20 -4.40 6.89 -14.00
C GLY A 20 -5.29 8.03 -13.50
N LYS A 21 -5.17 8.44 -12.23
CA LYS A 21 -6.01 9.53 -11.69
C LYS A 21 -5.39 10.89 -11.99
N SER A 22 -6.03 11.67 -12.88
CA SER A 22 -5.60 13.05 -13.24
C SER A 22 -5.66 14.03 -12.05
N ARG A 23 -6.50 13.73 -11.06
CA ARG A 23 -6.55 14.40 -9.75
C ARG A 23 -6.79 13.36 -8.67
N VAL A 24 -5.93 13.36 -7.65
CA VAL A 24 -6.09 12.54 -6.45
C VAL A 24 -6.68 13.42 -5.37
N SER A 25 -7.82 13.05 -4.80
CA SER A 25 -8.41 13.81 -3.69
C SER A 25 -7.77 13.43 -2.36
N GLU A 26 -7.86 14.31 -1.37
CA GLU A 26 -7.41 14.02 0.00
C GLU A 26 -8.08 12.76 0.57
N LYS A 27 -9.34 12.52 0.19
CA LYS A 27 -10.09 11.33 0.58
C LYS A 27 -9.47 10.06 0.00
N ASP A 28 -9.12 10.07 -1.30
CA ASP A 28 -8.46 8.94 -1.96
C ASP A 28 -7.11 8.62 -1.31
N ILE A 29 -6.32 9.65 -0.98
CA ILE A 29 -5.02 9.48 -0.30
C ILE A 29 -5.22 8.86 1.08
N LYS A 30 -6.22 9.33 1.84
CA LYS A 30 -6.49 8.85 3.20
C LYS A 30 -6.95 7.39 3.23
N GLU A 31 -7.79 6.99 2.27
CA GLU A 31 -8.20 5.60 2.10
C GLU A 31 -7.02 4.72 1.69
N MET A 32 -6.23 5.16 0.71
CA MET A 32 -5.10 4.36 0.22
C MET A 32 -4.01 4.18 1.29
N MET A 33 -3.71 5.21 2.08
CA MET A 33 -2.80 5.11 3.22
C MET A 33 -3.33 4.14 4.30
N ARG A 34 -4.66 3.99 4.42
CA ARG A 34 -5.26 3.02 5.35
C ARG A 34 -5.11 1.59 4.83
N GLU A 35 -5.31 1.36 3.54
CA GLU A 35 -5.04 0.06 2.89
C GLU A 35 -3.56 -0.33 3.00
N ILE A 36 -2.63 0.61 2.75
CA ILE A 36 -1.19 0.37 2.88
C ILE A 36 -0.82 -0.04 4.31
N ARG A 37 -1.33 0.69 5.33
CA ARG A 37 -1.05 0.34 6.74
C ARG A 37 -1.53 -1.05 7.11
N LEU A 38 -2.71 -1.46 6.62
CA LEU A 38 -3.24 -2.80 6.85
C LEU A 38 -2.40 -3.87 6.13
N ALA A 39 -2.04 -3.64 4.88
CA ALA A 39 -1.22 -4.57 4.10
C ALA A 39 0.19 -4.76 4.71
N LEU A 40 0.76 -3.70 5.30
CA LEU A 40 2.04 -3.78 6.02
C LEU A 40 1.92 -4.57 7.33
N LEU A 41 0.83 -4.40 8.07
CA LEU A 41 0.56 -5.18 9.29
C LEU A 41 0.32 -6.66 8.99
N GLU A 42 -0.36 -7.00 7.90
CA GLU A 42 -0.58 -8.39 7.46
C GLU A 42 0.69 -9.09 6.99
N ALA A 43 1.67 -8.34 6.48
CA ALA A 43 2.93 -8.88 5.95
C ALA A 43 4.02 -9.07 7.03
N ASP A 44 3.63 -9.09 8.31
CA ASP A 44 4.53 -9.22 9.48
C ASP A 44 5.57 -8.08 9.60
N VAL A 45 5.25 -6.90 9.04
CA VAL A 45 6.13 -5.72 9.09
C VAL A 45 5.93 -5.00 10.43
N HIS A 46 7.04 -4.78 11.15
CA HIS A 46 7.07 -4.18 12.48
C HIS A 46 6.30 -2.85 12.53
N TYR A 47 5.47 -2.66 13.58
CA TYR A 47 4.61 -1.48 13.76
C TYR A 47 5.35 -0.13 13.67
N GLY A 48 6.66 -0.11 13.99
CA GLY A 48 7.52 1.06 13.88
C GLY A 48 7.71 1.61 12.46
N VAL A 49 7.41 0.83 11.41
CA VAL A 49 7.50 1.26 10.00
C VAL A 49 6.16 1.86 9.50
N VAL A 50 5.07 1.59 10.21
CA VAL A 50 3.69 1.90 9.78
C VAL A 50 3.22 3.28 10.28
N LYS A 51 3.95 3.90 11.22
CA LYS A 51 3.59 5.17 11.87
C LYS A 51 4.29 6.37 11.24
#